data_AF-A0A371GXE2-F1
#
_entry.id   AF-A0A371GXE2-F1
#
_cell.length_a   1.000
_cell.length_b   1.000
_cell.length_c   1.000
_cell.angle_alpha   90.00
_cell.angle_beta   90.00
_cell.angle_gamma   90.00
#
_symmetry.space_group_name_H-M   'P 1'
#
loop_
_entity.id
_entity.type
_entity.pdbx_description
1 polymer ?
#
loop_
_entity_poly.entity_id
_entity_poly.type
_entity_poly.pdbx_seq_one_letter_code
_entity_poly.pdbx_strand_id
1 'polypeptide(L)'
;MDPFSFSTSHLSITTNITIFSPKHHPPSSATTTTVSFSLKPPPDSNNSATPRRLSKPLKATPTPPSNPKPAPNSNPLANKLWLTSKLSPSPAPPPPPLPPPPPPEIHTETEESVDGSNSGSRTDFRQPGKIFVGNLPTWVKKPQVAEFFRQFGAIRSVIVIKGHHETQRNAGFAFVIYDGDDEAADKAAMRAVEFDGVEFHGRVLTVKLDDGKRTREKTQERARWLEGNGDSGEYRSTWHEERDGSRKGFQKVLETQPENWQAVVSAFERIKKPARKEYGLMVKYYARRGDMHHARQTFESMRARGIEPSSHVYSSLIHAYAVGRDMEEALHCVRKMKEEGIEITIVTYSIIVGGFARIGDADQACNMDRAEALVREMEEQGIDAPIDIYHTMMDGYTMIGNEDKCLIVFDRLK
;
A
#
# COMPACT_ATOMS: atom_id res chain seq x y z
N MET A 1 -16.89 68.72 16.07
CA MET A 1 -17.67 68.70 17.32
C MET A 1 -17.67 67.27 17.81
N ASP A 2 -17.01 67.06 18.94
CA ASP A 2 -16.66 65.80 19.57
C ASP A 2 -17.86 64.91 19.98
N PRO A 3 -17.60 63.61 20.24
CA PRO A 3 -18.57 62.61 20.70
C PRO A 3 -18.65 62.53 22.23
N PHE A 4 -19.73 61.95 22.77
CA PHE A 4 -19.85 61.61 24.21
C PHE A 4 -20.32 60.17 24.46
N SER A 5 -19.68 59.59 25.49
CA SER A 5 -19.70 58.24 26.06
C SER A 5 -21.01 57.79 26.75
N PHE A 6 -21.12 56.49 27.06
CA PHE A 6 -21.12 55.85 28.41
C PHE A 6 -21.44 54.34 28.21
N SER A 7 -20.54 53.41 28.53
CA SER A 7 -20.23 52.77 29.83
C SER A 7 -21.10 51.54 30.13
N THR A 8 -20.46 50.36 30.09
CA THR A 8 -21.04 49.05 30.43
C THR A 8 -20.33 48.52 31.68
N SER A 9 -21.10 48.24 32.72
CA SER A 9 -20.65 47.68 34.00
C SER A 9 -20.45 46.17 33.94
N HIS A 10 -19.29 45.69 34.38
CA HIS A 10 -19.02 44.28 34.69
C HIS A 10 -19.47 43.95 36.12
N LEU A 11 -20.20 42.84 36.28
CA LEU A 11 -20.46 42.18 37.57
C LEU A 11 -19.51 40.99 37.72
N SER A 12 -18.74 41.00 38.81
CA SER A 12 -17.89 39.89 39.25
C SER A 12 -18.48 39.35 40.55
N ILE A 13 -18.86 38.08 40.58
CA ILE A 13 -19.35 37.39 41.78
C ILE A 13 -18.16 36.75 42.50
N THR A 14 -18.02 37.10 43.77
CA THR A 14 -17.01 36.61 44.72
C THR A 14 -17.60 35.45 45.52
N THR A 15 -16.90 34.32 45.60
CA THR A 15 -17.17 33.24 46.57
C THR A 15 -16.09 33.22 47.65
N ASN A 16 -16.52 33.40 48.90
CA ASN A 16 -15.68 33.30 50.10
C ASN A 16 -15.59 31.84 50.56
N ILE A 17 -14.37 31.35 50.82
CA ILE A 17 -14.14 30.14 51.62
C ILE A 17 -13.29 30.53 52.83
N THR A 18 -13.85 30.28 54.02
CA THR A 18 -13.30 30.58 55.33
C THR A 18 -12.44 29.41 55.80
N ILE A 19 -11.15 29.63 56.09
CA ILE A 19 -10.28 28.66 56.78
C ILE A 19 -9.72 29.34 58.04
N PHE A 20 -9.94 28.70 59.18
CA PHE A 20 -9.52 29.11 60.52
C PHE A 20 -8.20 28.42 60.89
N SER A 21 -7.19 29.18 61.34
CA SER A 21 -6.00 28.68 62.05
C SER A 21 -5.44 29.77 62.99
N PRO A 22 -4.93 29.45 64.20
CA PRO A 22 -4.58 30.46 65.20
C PRO A 22 -3.08 30.85 65.27
N LYS A 23 -2.87 32.17 65.42
CA LYS A 23 -1.76 32.99 65.98
C LYS A 23 -0.41 32.35 66.42
N HIS A 24 0.73 32.93 65.99
CA HIS A 24 1.51 33.97 66.71
C HIS A 24 2.88 34.35 66.05
N HIS A 25 3.15 35.66 65.97
CA HIS A 25 4.45 36.42 65.90
C HIS A 25 5.28 36.58 64.58
N PRO A 26 6.04 37.71 64.41
CA PRO A 26 6.20 38.48 63.15
C PRO A 26 7.69 38.73 62.75
N PRO A 27 8.07 39.80 61.99
CA PRO A 27 8.13 39.86 60.53
C PRO A 27 9.55 40.16 59.97
N SER A 28 9.79 39.97 58.67
CA SER A 28 10.85 40.71 57.96
C SER A 28 10.64 40.79 56.45
N SER A 29 10.69 42.03 55.98
CA SER A 29 11.04 42.57 54.65
C SER A 29 10.32 42.09 53.37
N ALA A 30 9.74 43.11 52.73
CA ALA A 30 9.14 43.15 51.41
C ALA A 30 10.13 42.89 50.27
N THR A 31 9.63 42.40 49.13
CA THR A 31 9.86 43.00 47.80
C THR A 31 8.76 42.52 46.85
N THR A 32 7.92 43.45 46.39
CA THR A 32 6.93 43.24 45.32
C THR A 32 7.60 43.54 43.99
N THR A 33 7.70 42.56 43.09
CA THR A 33 8.07 42.79 41.70
C THR A 33 6.91 42.36 40.81
N THR A 34 6.20 43.35 40.27
CA THR A 34 5.17 43.18 39.25
C THR A 34 5.85 43.13 37.89
N VAL A 35 5.63 42.08 37.11
CA VAL A 35 6.03 42.03 35.70
C VAL A 35 4.83 41.60 34.89
N SER A 36 4.37 42.48 34.00
CA SER A 36 3.27 42.24 33.07
C SER A 36 3.72 42.63 31.67
N PHE A 37 3.57 41.74 30.70
CA PHE A 37 3.69 42.07 29.28
C PHE A 37 2.58 41.37 28.49
N SER A 38 1.86 42.21 27.74
CA SER A 38 0.67 41.91 26.96
C SER A 38 1.05 41.78 25.48
N LEU A 39 0.46 40.80 24.80
CA LEU A 39 0.64 40.51 23.37
C LEU A 39 -0.18 41.49 22.51
N LYS A 40 0.41 41.95 21.39
CA LYS A 40 -0.29 42.75 20.37
C LYS A 40 -0.02 42.15 18.97
N PRO A 41 -1.04 41.89 18.14
CA PRO A 41 -0.86 41.41 16.76
C PRO A 41 -0.80 42.58 15.74
N PRO A 42 -0.20 42.39 14.55
CA PRO A 42 -0.30 43.32 13.43
C PRO A 42 -1.32 42.89 12.34
N PRO A 43 -1.69 43.80 11.41
CA PRO A 43 -3.00 43.83 10.74
C PRO A 43 -3.00 43.45 9.25
N ASP A 44 -4.20 43.14 8.74
CA ASP A 44 -4.53 42.98 7.32
C ASP A 44 -4.55 44.32 6.56
N SER A 45 -4.17 44.28 5.27
CA SER A 45 -4.40 45.37 4.32
C SER A 45 -4.88 44.85 2.96
N ASN A 46 -6.00 45.44 2.52
CA ASN A 46 -6.60 45.35 1.19
C ASN A 46 -6.05 46.48 0.28
N ASN A 47 -5.90 46.25 -1.04
CA ASN A 47 -6.63 47.00 -2.09
C ASN A 47 -6.17 46.72 -3.54
N SER A 48 -7.16 46.40 -4.39
CA SER A 48 -7.48 46.89 -5.77
C SER A 48 -6.43 46.77 -6.91
N ALA A 49 -6.72 46.61 -8.20
CA ALA A 49 -7.89 46.97 -9.01
C ALA A 49 -7.97 46.20 -10.36
N THR A 50 -9.17 46.20 -10.94
CA THR A 50 -9.58 45.74 -12.30
C THR A 50 -9.41 46.85 -13.36
N PRO A 51 -9.61 46.58 -14.68
CA PRO A 51 -10.92 46.76 -15.36
C PRO A 51 -11.15 45.75 -16.54
N ARG A 52 -12.27 45.58 -17.27
CA ARG A 52 -13.72 45.87 -17.23
C ARG A 52 -14.27 45.43 -18.61
N ARG A 53 -15.38 44.68 -18.73
CA ARG A 53 -16.42 44.89 -19.78
C ARG A 53 -17.77 44.21 -19.46
N LEU A 54 -18.84 44.99 -19.65
CA LEU A 54 -20.29 44.76 -19.45
C LEU A 54 -20.88 43.75 -20.48
N SER A 55 -22.09 43.15 -20.37
CA SER A 55 -23.44 43.70 -20.08
C SER A 55 -24.54 42.61 -19.87
N LYS A 56 -25.59 42.95 -19.09
CA LYS A 56 -26.85 42.21 -18.70
C LYS A 56 -27.90 42.19 -19.87
N PRO A 57 -29.24 41.83 -19.76
CA PRO A 57 -30.10 41.50 -18.58
C PRO A 57 -31.36 40.52 -18.72
N LEU A 58 -31.96 40.18 -17.55
CA LEU A 58 -33.41 40.10 -17.12
C LEU A 58 -34.43 38.97 -17.52
N LYS A 59 -35.13 38.48 -16.45
CA LYS A 59 -36.62 38.32 -16.23
C LYS A 59 -37.31 36.91 -16.13
N ALA A 60 -37.53 36.49 -14.87
CA ALA A 60 -38.75 36.04 -14.13
C ALA A 60 -39.84 35.03 -14.62
N THR A 61 -40.08 34.02 -13.75
CA THR A 61 -41.35 33.39 -13.23
C THR A 61 -42.27 32.51 -14.12
N PRO A 62 -43.18 31.65 -13.58
CA PRO A 62 -43.51 31.26 -12.18
C PRO A 62 -43.72 29.73 -11.90
N THR A 63 -43.96 29.38 -10.63
CA THR A 63 -44.33 28.07 -10.06
C THR A 63 -45.85 27.74 -10.14
N PRO A 64 -46.27 26.46 -10.03
CA PRO A 64 -47.67 26.06 -9.80
C PRO A 64 -47.97 25.66 -8.32
N PRO A 65 -49.26 25.54 -7.90
CA PRO A 65 -49.64 25.34 -6.50
C PRO A 65 -50.21 23.94 -6.12
N SER A 66 -50.17 23.68 -4.80
CA SER A 66 -51.14 23.00 -3.90
C SER A 66 -51.49 21.48 -3.99
N ASN A 67 -51.14 20.80 -2.87
CA ASN A 67 -51.51 19.53 -2.18
C ASN A 67 -53.04 19.19 -2.05
N PRO A 68 -53.54 18.10 -1.36
CA PRO A 68 -53.13 16.68 -1.12
C PRO A 68 -54.25 15.56 -1.13
N LYS A 69 -53.84 14.26 -1.04
CA LYS A 69 -54.53 12.99 -0.56
C LYS A 69 -55.69 12.35 -1.39
N PRO A 70 -56.06 11.04 -1.25
CA PRO A 70 -55.49 9.86 -0.53
C PRO A 70 -55.35 8.55 -1.41
N ALA A 71 -54.81 7.45 -0.83
CA ALA A 71 -54.71 6.08 -1.41
C ALA A 71 -56.11 5.40 -1.54
N PRO A 72 -56.37 4.31 -2.34
CA PRO A 72 -55.66 3.01 -2.34
C PRO A 72 -55.60 2.26 -3.71
N ASN A 73 -55.15 1.00 -3.66
CA ASN A 73 -55.29 -0.09 -4.64
C ASN A 73 -54.17 -0.37 -5.67
N SER A 74 -53.47 -1.47 -5.36
CA SER A 74 -53.18 -2.64 -6.19
C SER A 74 -52.74 -2.43 -7.64
N ASN A 75 -51.55 -2.94 -7.97
CA ASN A 75 -51.38 -3.70 -9.20
C ASN A 75 -50.24 -4.74 -9.08
N PRO A 76 -50.34 -5.83 -9.85
CA PRO A 76 -49.92 -7.17 -9.43
C PRO A 76 -48.84 -7.72 -10.37
N LEU A 77 -47.62 -7.87 -9.87
CA LEU A 77 -46.56 -8.62 -10.57
C LEU A 77 -45.83 -9.60 -9.64
N ALA A 78 -46.42 -9.90 -8.47
CA ALA A 78 -45.87 -10.84 -7.49
C ALA A 78 -46.05 -12.33 -7.87
N ASN A 79 -46.68 -12.66 -8.99
CA ASN A 79 -46.92 -14.05 -9.39
C ASN A 79 -46.48 -14.28 -10.83
N LYS A 80 -45.19 -14.56 -11.05
CA LYS A 80 -44.65 -15.36 -12.18
C LYS A 80 -43.11 -15.46 -12.15
N LEU A 81 -42.53 -15.97 -11.07
CA LEU A 81 -41.19 -16.60 -11.14
C LEU A 81 -41.13 -17.73 -10.11
N TRP A 82 -41.57 -18.90 -10.55
CA TRP A 82 -41.66 -20.16 -9.81
C TRP A 82 -40.52 -21.06 -10.33
N LEU A 83 -39.75 -21.64 -9.40
CA LEU A 83 -38.75 -22.73 -9.55
C LEU A 83 -37.56 -22.44 -10.51
N THR A 84 -36.30 -22.60 -10.12
CA THR A 84 -35.69 -23.86 -9.67
C THR A 84 -34.62 -23.67 -8.58
N SER A 85 -34.85 -24.33 -7.44
CA SER A 85 -33.82 -24.78 -6.52
C SER A 85 -33.04 -25.95 -7.15
N LYS A 86 -31.73 -26.03 -6.84
CA LYS A 86 -30.71 -27.01 -7.28
C LYS A 86 -30.18 -26.81 -8.70
N LEU A 87 -28.96 -26.27 -8.80
CA LEU A 87 -27.87 -26.66 -9.72
C LEU A 87 -26.67 -25.71 -9.47
N SER A 88 -25.92 -25.98 -8.42
CA SER A 88 -24.51 -25.58 -8.39
C SER A 88 -23.79 -26.48 -9.38
N PRO A 89 -23.00 -25.99 -10.36
CA PRO A 89 -22.18 -26.88 -11.17
C PRO A 89 -21.13 -27.52 -10.25
N SER A 90 -21.09 -28.85 -10.22
CA SER A 90 -20.08 -29.63 -9.51
C SER A 90 -18.67 -29.26 -10.02
N PRO A 91 -17.63 -29.36 -9.15
CA PRO A 91 -16.27 -29.10 -9.58
C PRO A 91 -15.87 -30.11 -10.67
N ALA A 92 -15.17 -29.62 -11.70
CA ALA A 92 -14.69 -30.45 -12.80
C ALA A 92 -13.79 -31.59 -12.28
N PRO A 93 -13.87 -32.80 -12.84
CA PRO A 93 -13.00 -33.91 -12.44
C PRO A 93 -11.53 -33.61 -12.79
N PRO A 94 -10.57 -34.15 -12.02
CA PRO A 94 -9.15 -34.00 -12.32
C PRO A 94 -8.80 -34.64 -13.67
N PRO A 95 -7.83 -34.07 -14.42
CA PRO A 95 -7.39 -34.64 -15.68
C PRO A 95 -6.78 -36.04 -15.47
N PRO A 96 -6.95 -36.98 -16.42
CA PRO A 96 -6.39 -38.32 -16.31
C PRO A 96 -4.86 -38.27 -16.25
N PRO A 97 -4.21 -39.24 -15.57
CA PRO A 97 -2.76 -39.31 -15.48
C PRO A 97 -2.15 -39.49 -16.88
N LEU A 98 -1.10 -38.71 -17.14
CA LEU A 98 -0.27 -38.84 -18.34
C LEU A 98 0.32 -40.26 -18.44
N PRO A 99 0.35 -40.89 -19.63
CA PRO A 99 1.01 -42.17 -19.80
C PRO A 99 2.52 -42.05 -19.51
N PRO A 100 3.16 -43.10 -18.96
CA PRO A 100 4.58 -43.08 -18.68
C PRO A 100 5.40 -42.92 -19.96
N PRO A 101 6.55 -42.22 -19.92
CA PRO A 101 7.43 -42.10 -21.07
C PRO A 101 7.95 -43.48 -21.50
N PRO A 102 8.18 -43.70 -22.80
CA PRO A 102 8.77 -44.94 -23.27
C PRO A 102 10.18 -45.13 -22.68
N PRO A 103 10.61 -46.38 -22.41
CA PRO A 103 11.94 -46.66 -21.91
C PRO A 103 13.01 -46.21 -22.91
N PRO A 104 14.19 -45.77 -22.45
CA PRO A 104 15.26 -45.32 -23.32
C PRO A 104 15.73 -46.45 -24.23
N GLU A 105 15.69 -46.21 -25.54
CA GLU A 105 16.36 -47.07 -26.51
C GLU A 105 17.86 -47.04 -26.26
N ILE A 106 18.43 -48.21 -26.00
CA ILE A 106 19.86 -48.46 -25.94
C ILE A 106 20.37 -48.32 -27.38
N HIS A 107 20.84 -47.12 -27.73
CA HIS A 107 21.71 -46.94 -28.88
C HIS A 107 23.13 -47.21 -28.41
N THR A 108 23.66 -48.34 -28.84
CA THR A 108 25.03 -48.79 -28.65
C THR A 108 26.01 -47.74 -29.17
N GLU A 109 26.78 -47.15 -28.24
CA GLU A 109 27.98 -46.40 -28.58
C GLU A 109 28.95 -47.34 -29.32
N THR A 110 29.13 -47.08 -30.61
CA THR A 110 30.27 -47.58 -31.35
C THR A 110 31.29 -46.44 -31.35
N GLU A 111 32.37 -46.63 -30.60
CA GLU A 111 33.53 -45.76 -30.64
C GLU A 111 34.14 -45.81 -32.04
N GLU A 112 34.03 -44.71 -32.79
CA GLU A 112 34.98 -44.40 -33.85
C GLU A 112 35.64 -43.05 -33.57
N SER A 113 36.92 -43.15 -33.23
CA SER A 113 37.89 -42.08 -33.23
C SER A 113 38.13 -41.58 -34.65
N VAL A 114 37.85 -40.30 -34.92
CA VAL A 114 38.48 -39.57 -36.03
C VAL A 114 38.84 -38.16 -35.58
N ASP A 115 40.13 -37.89 -35.75
CA ASP A 115 40.89 -36.66 -35.55
C ASP A 115 40.43 -35.52 -36.49
N GLY A 116 40.73 -34.28 -36.11
CA GLY A 116 40.78 -33.16 -37.04
C GLY A 116 39.59 -32.20 -37.06
N SER A 117 39.81 -31.05 -36.41
CA SER A 117 39.40 -29.72 -36.90
C SER A 117 37.93 -29.52 -37.28
N ASN A 118 37.09 -29.00 -36.36
CA ASN A 118 35.98 -28.18 -36.83
C ASN A 118 35.54 -27.10 -35.85
N SER A 119 35.35 -25.90 -36.40
CA SER A 119 34.81 -24.71 -35.78
C SER A 119 33.63 -24.99 -34.84
N GLY A 120 33.76 -24.61 -33.56
CA GLY A 120 32.66 -24.67 -32.60
C GLY A 120 31.42 -23.94 -33.16
N SER A 121 30.31 -24.66 -33.23
CA SER A 121 29.05 -24.25 -33.84
C SER A 121 28.57 -22.92 -33.28
N ARG A 122 28.75 -21.86 -34.08
CA ARG A 122 28.17 -20.53 -33.84
C ARG A 122 26.64 -20.51 -34.09
N THR A 123 26.01 -21.68 -34.30
CA THR A 123 24.76 -21.83 -35.06
C THR A 123 23.51 -22.16 -34.23
N ASP A 124 23.60 -22.52 -32.95
CA ASP A 124 22.46 -23.16 -32.27
C ASP A 124 21.40 -22.19 -31.69
N PHE A 125 21.61 -20.87 -31.77
CA PHE A 125 20.68 -19.87 -31.22
C PHE A 125 20.08 -18.91 -32.26
N ARG A 126 20.50 -19.01 -33.52
CA ARG A 126 19.99 -18.17 -34.60
C ARG A 126 18.65 -18.74 -35.07
N GLN A 127 17.61 -17.90 -35.10
CA GLN A 127 16.37 -18.29 -35.79
C GLN A 127 16.65 -18.26 -37.29
N PRO A 128 16.52 -19.38 -38.02
CA PRO A 128 16.75 -19.41 -39.46
C PRO A 128 15.80 -18.42 -40.14
N GLY A 129 16.32 -17.65 -41.10
CA GLY A 129 15.54 -16.64 -41.81
C GLY A 129 15.20 -15.36 -41.03
N LYS A 130 15.84 -15.11 -39.88
CA LYS A 130 15.69 -13.84 -39.14
C LYS A 130 16.85 -12.88 -39.40
N ILE A 131 16.51 -11.64 -39.75
CA ILE A 131 17.46 -10.55 -39.95
C ILE A 131 17.21 -9.40 -38.96
N PHE A 132 18.29 -8.72 -38.59
CA PHE A 132 18.30 -7.45 -37.88
C PHE A 132 18.44 -6.31 -38.89
N VAL A 133 17.59 -5.29 -38.76
CA VAL A 133 17.60 -4.07 -39.56
C VAL A 133 17.81 -2.88 -38.62
N GLY A 134 18.98 -2.28 -38.67
CA GLY A 134 19.39 -1.11 -37.90
C GLY A 134 19.35 0.19 -38.70
N ASN A 135 19.53 1.30 -37.99
CA ASN A 135 19.51 2.67 -38.52
C ASN A 135 18.21 3.07 -39.23
N LEU A 136 17.10 2.46 -38.84
CA LEU A 136 15.78 2.75 -39.39
C LEU A 136 15.35 4.18 -38.96
N PRO A 137 14.72 4.97 -39.84
CA PRO A 137 14.11 6.24 -39.44
C PRO A 137 13.03 6.02 -38.37
N THR A 138 13.03 6.86 -37.33
CA THR A 138 12.19 6.68 -36.11
C THR A 138 10.68 6.78 -36.34
N TRP A 139 10.27 7.31 -37.50
CA TRP A 139 8.88 7.46 -37.91
C TRP A 139 8.35 6.29 -38.76
N VAL A 140 9.23 5.40 -39.24
CA VAL A 140 8.87 4.28 -40.12
C VAL A 140 8.03 3.26 -39.37
N LYS A 141 6.97 2.76 -40.03
CA LYS A 141 6.03 1.79 -39.44
C LYS A 141 6.27 0.38 -39.99
N LYS A 142 5.77 -0.62 -39.27
CA LYS A 142 5.81 -2.05 -39.64
C LYS A 142 5.50 -2.35 -41.12
N PRO A 143 4.42 -1.81 -41.75
CA PRO A 143 4.12 -2.13 -43.15
C PRO A 143 5.18 -1.65 -44.14
N GLN A 144 5.79 -0.49 -43.91
CA GLN A 144 6.83 0.05 -44.80
C GLN A 144 8.09 -0.81 -44.79
N VAL A 145 8.49 -1.29 -43.60
CA VAL A 145 9.61 -2.25 -43.48
C VAL A 145 9.26 -3.56 -44.17
N ALA A 146 8.04 -4.08 -43.98
CA ALA A 146 7.61 -5.31 -44.62
C ALA A 146 7.62 -5.20 -46.15
N GLU A 147 7.13 -4.09 -46.70
CA GLU A 147 7.08 -3.88 -48.16
C GLU A 147 8.48 -3.85 -48.78
N PHE A 148 9.44 -3.17 -48.14
CA PHE A 148 10.81 -3.12 -48.60
C PHE A 148 11.51 -4.50 -48.56
N PHE A 149 11.33 -5.27 -47.48
CA PHE A 149 12.02 -6.56 -47.34
C PHE A 149 11.30 -7.72 -48.06
N ARG A 150 10.04 -7.53 -48.51
CA ARG A 150 9.27 -8.57 -49.24
C ARG A 150 9.93 -8.96 -50.56
N GLN A 151 10.77 -8.10 -51.12
CA GLN A 151 11.52 -8.37 -52.36
C GLN A 151 12.52 -9.53 -52.22
N PHE A 152 13.00 -9.83 -51.00
CA PHE A 152 13.99 -10.87 -50.76
C PHE A 152 13.37 -12.24 -50.45
N GLY A 153 12.10 -12.26 -50.04
CA GLY A 153 11.36 -13.47 -49.72
C GLY A 153 10.00 -13.20 -49.09
N ALA A 154 9.18 -14.26 -48.94
CA ALA A 154 7.93 -14.18 -48.20
C ALA A 154 8.22 -13.84 -46.74
N ILE A 155 7.48 -12.89 -46.15
CA ILE A 155 7.71 -12.45 -44.77
C ILE A 155 6.66 -13.06 -43.86
N ARG A 156 7.11 -13.79 -42.84
CA ARG A 156 6.26 -14.31 -41.77
C ARG A 156 5.89 -13.19 -40.79
N SER A 157 6.87 -12.41 -40.35
CA SER A 157 6.61 -11.30 -39.43
C SER A 157 7.68 -10.23 -39.42
N VAL A 158 7.27 -9.01 -39.07
CA VAL A 158 8.16 -7.88 -38.81
C VAL A 158 7.91 -7.36 -37.40
N ILE A 159 8.99 -7.20 -36.62
CA ILE A 159 8.98 -6.72 -35.25
C ILE A 159 9.76 -5.41 -35.20
N VAL A 160 9.03 -4.29 -35.16
CA VAL A 160 9.61 -2.96 -34.97
C VAL A 160 9.61 -2.64 -33.47
N ILE A 161 10.79 -2.38 -32.90
CA ILE A 161 10.91 -2.06 -31.48
C ILE A 161 10.51 -0.60 -31.25
N LYS A 162 9.69 -0.32 -30.24
CA LYS A 162 9.24 1.03 -29.88
C LYS A 162 10.21 1.69 -28.90
N GLY A 163 10.35 3.01 -28.96
CA GLY A 163 11.17 3.77 -28.01
C GLY A 163 10.61 3.73 -26.59
N HIS A 164 11.49 3.67 -25.59
CA HIS A 164 11.14 3.60 -24.16
C HIS A 164 10.43 4.86 -23.64
N HIS A 165 10.69 6.02 -24.24
CA HIS A 165 10.12 7.32 -23.83
C HIS A 165 9.04 7.84 -24.80
N GLU A 166 8.99 7.34 -26.04
CA GLU A 166 8.04 7.76 -27.07
C GLU A 166 7.45 6.54 -27.78
N THR A 167 6.33 6.00 -27.26
CA THR A 167 5.67 4.80 -27.80
C THR A 167 5.09 4.96 -29.21
N GLN A 168 5.02 6.20 -29.69
CA GLN A 168 4.60 6.57 -31.04
C GLN A 168 5.73 6.44 -32.08
N ARG A 169 6.99 6.36 -31.63
CA ARG A 169 8.17 6.26 -32.50
C ARG A 169 8.88 4.92 -32.30
N ASN A 170 9.49 4.43 -33.38
CA ASN A 170 10.33 3.24 -33.28
C ASN A 170 11.71 3.60 -32.69
N ALA A 171 12.39 2.59 -32.16
CA ALA A 171 13.70 2.70 -31.52
C ALA A 171 14.88 2.72 -32.52
N GLY A 172 14.61 2.87 -33.81
CA GLY A 172 15.62 2.92 -34.87
C GLY A 172 16.08 1.54 -35.38
N PHE A 173 15.42 0.46 -34.99
CA PHE A 173 15.72 -0.88 -35.49
C PHE A 173 14.49 -1.80 -35.51
N ALA A 174 14.56 -2.83 -36.33
CA ALA A 174 13.53 -3.84 -36.52
C ALA A 174 14.13 -5.22 -36.73
N PHE A 175 13.32 -6.25 -36.52
CA PHE A 175 13.62 -7.62 -36.93
C PHE A 175 12.63 -8.06 -38.00
N VAL A 176 13.12 -8.70 -39.05
CA VAL A 176 12.30 -9.31 -40.11
C VAL A 176 12.52 -10.81 -40.06
N ILE A 177 11.43 -11.58 -40.10
CA ILE A 177 11.43 -13.04 -40.11
C ILE A 177 10.78 -13.48 -41.41
N TYR A 178 11.55 -14.15 -42.26
CA TYR A 178 11.05 -14.73 -43.51
C TYR A 178 10.23 -15.99 -43.23
N ASP A 179 9.33 -16.31 -44.16
CA ASP A 179 8.46 -17.48 -44.16
C ASP A 179 9.00 -18.54 -45.12
N GLY A 180 8.71 -19.81 -44.84
CA GLY A 180 9.21 -20.96 -45.59
C GLY A 180 10.02 -21.94 -44.74
N ASP A 181 10.51 -23.01 -45.37
CA ASP A 181 11.42 -23.97 -44.74
C ASP A 181 12.70 -23.28 -44.25
N ASP A 182 13.36 -23.82 -43.22
CA ASP A 182 14.52 -23.18 -42.57
C ASP A 182 15.60 -22.79 -43.60
N GLU A 183 15.87 -23.63 -44.61
CA GLU A 183 16.81 -23.33 -45.70
C GLU A 183 16.34 -22.21 -46.64
N ALA A 184 15.05 -22.19 -47.00
CA ALA A 184 14.47 -21.19 -47.88
C ALA A 184 14.42 -19.81 -47.20
N ALA A 185 14.04 -19.80 -45.93
CA ALA A 185 14.04 -18.61 -45.09
C ALA A 185 15.47 -18.07 -44.89
N ASP A 186 16.46 -18.95 -44.68
CA ASP A 186 17.86 -18.51 -44.51
C ASP A 186 18.48 -17.98 -45.80
N LYS A 187 18.13 -18.55 -46.96
CA LYS A 187 18.51 -18.01 -48.28
C LYS A 187 17.91 -16.63 -48.51
N ALA A 188 16.65 -16.40 -48.12
CA ALA A 188 16.01 -15.08 -48.19
C ALA A 188 16.70 -14.08 -47.24
N ALA A 189 17.08 -14.51 -46.03
CA ALA A 189 17.83 -13.69 -45.09
C ALA A 189 19.23 -13.33 -45.60
N MET A 190 19.96 -14.28 -46.21
CA MET A 190 21.28 -14.01 -46.80
C MET A 190 21.19 -13.00 -47.94
N ARG A 191 20.22 -13.14 -48.85
CA ARG A 191 19.96 -12.15 -49.91
C ARG A 191 19.66 -10.76 -49.37
N ALA A 192 18.93 -10.66 -48.26
CA ALA A 192 18.64 -9.37 -47.64
C ALA A 192 19.88 -8.73 -47.01
N VAL A 193 20.81 -9.53 -46.49
CA VAL A 193 22.08 -9.05 -45.88
C VAL A 193 23.09 -8.60 -46.94
N GLU A 194 23.07 -9.16 -48.14
CA GLU A 194 23.85 -8.65 -49.28
C GLU A 194 23.52 -7.18 -49.61
N PHE A 195 22.33 -6.72 -49.24
CA PHE A 195 21.86 -5.34 -49.40
C PHE A 195 22.05 -4.49 -48.13
N ASP A 196 23.04 -4.83 -47.30
CA ASP A 196 23.54 -3.93 -46.26
C ASP A 196 24.08 -2.65 -46.89
N GLY A 197 23.77 -1.49 -46.28
CA GLY A 197 24.21 -0.20 -46.82
C GLY A 197 23.26 0.46 -47.84
N VAL A 198 22.06 -0.08 -48.06
CA VAL A 198 21.06 0.55 -48.93
C VAL A 198 20.44 1.78 -48.27
N GLU A 199 20.24 2.84 -49.06
CA GLU A 199 19.52 4.02 -48.64
C GLU A 199 18.00 3.76 -48.59
N PHE A 200 17.42 3.99 -47.42
CA PHE A 200 15.99 3.89 -47.16
C PHE A 200 15.53 5.17 -46.46
N HIS A 201 14.71 5.97 -47.17
CA HIS A 201 14.19 7.25 -46.70
C HIS A 201 15.28 8.20 -46.13
N GLY A 202 16.40 8.36 -46.86
CA GLY A 202 17.48 9.26 -46.46
C GLY A 202 18.40 8.73 -45.36
N ARG A 203 18.31 7.44 -45.02
CA ARG A 203 19.23 6.76 -44.08
C ARG A 203 19.76 5.48 -44.69
N VAL A 204 21.04 5.22 -44.46
CA VAL A 204 21.69 3.98 -44.85
C VAL A 204 21.34 2.91 -43.83
N LEU A 205 20.58 1.88 -44.23
CA LEU A 205 20.20 0.79 -43.33
C LEU A 205 21.40 -0.10 -43.00
N THR A 206 21.35 -0.70 -41.82
CA THR A 206 22.28 -1.77 -41.42
C THR A 206 21.56 -3.10 -41.39
N VAL A 207 21.80 -4.00 -42.33
CA VAL A 207 21.14 -5.32 -42.40
C VAL A 207 22.13 -6.41 -42.03
N LYS A 208 21.83 -7.14 -40.95
CA LYS A 208 22.68 -8.24 -40.45
C LYS A 208 21.85 -9.47 -40.16
N LEU A 209 22.48 -10.63 -40.18
CA LEU A 209 21.86 -11.85 -39.66
C LEU A 209 21.62 -11.69 -38.15
N ASP A 210 20.53 -12.28 -37.64
CA ASP A 210 20.26 -12.24 -36.21
C ASP A 210 21.33 -13.01 -35.44
N ASP A 211 22.06 -12.32 -34.56
CA ASP A 211 23.14 -12.89 -33.75
C ASP A 211 22.64 -13.91 -32.69
N GLY A 212 21.33 -14.15 -32.62
CA GLY A 212 20.71 -15.07 -31.65
C GLY A 212 20.85 -14.64 -30.20
N LYS A 213 21.49 -13.49 -29.90
CA LYS A 213 21.83 -13.03 -28.55
C LYS A 213 20.63 -13.05 -27.59
N ARG A 214 19.48 -12.55 -28.05
CA ARG A 214 18.24 -12.55 -27.26
C ARG A 214 17.70 -13.96 -26.99
N THR A 215 17.80 -14.86 -27.97
CA THR A 215 17.37 -16.26 -27.83
C THR A 215 18.32 -17.00 -26.89
N ARG A 216 19.64 -16.78 -27.03
CA ARG A 216 20.67 -17.33 -26.14
C ARG A 216 20.50 -16.87 -24.70
N GLU A 217 20.27 -15.59 -24.46
CA GLU A 217 19.98 -15.06 -23.12
C GLU A 217 18.73 -15.72 -22.52
N LYS A 218 17.66 -15.87 -23.31
CA LYS A 218 16.41 -16.51 -22.87
C LYS A 218 16.55 -18.01 -22.61
N THR A 219 17.35 -18.72 -23.43
CA THR A 219 17.64 -20.15 -23.23
C THR A 219 18.56 -20.37 -22.04
N GLN A 220 19.58 -19.52 -21.85
CA GLN A 220 20.43 -19.55 -20.65
C GLN A 220 19.65 -19.19 -19.39
N GLU A 221 18.71 -18.24 -19.47
CA GLU A 221 17.78 -17.93 -18.38
C GLU A 221 16.94 -19.17 -18.03
N ARG A 222 16.30 -19.82 -19.00
CA ARG A 222 15.58 -21.09 -18.76
C ARG A 222 16.48 -22.23 -18.26
N ALA A 223 17.71 -22.34 -18.76
CA ALA A 223 18.65 -23.35 -18.30
C ALA A 223 18.98 -23.15 -16.81
N ARG A 224 19.19 -21.89 -16.36
CA ARG A 224 19.31 -21.57 -14.93
C ARG A 224 18.06 -21.91 -14.12
N TRP A 225 16.88 -21.81 -14.71
CA TRP A 225 15.62 -22.25 -14.07
C TRP A 225 15.54 -23.79 -13.93
N LEU A 226 16.14 -24.54 -14.86
CA LEU A 226 16.06 -26.00 -14.90
C LEU A 226 17.23 -26.69 -14.16
N GLU A 227 18.44 -26.12 -14.20
CA GLU A 227 19.66 -26.57 -13.51
C GLU A 227 19.70 -26.15 -12.03
N GLY A 228 18.56 -25.80 -11.43
CA GLY A 228 18.44 -25.60 -9.98
C GLY A 228 18.81 -26.88 -9.22
N ASN A 229 20.11 -27.07 -8.97
CA ASN A 229 20.67 -28.03 -8.05
C ASN A 229 19.99 -27.90 -6.69
N GLY A 230 19.21 -28.91 -6.29
CA GLY A 230 19.15 -29.49 -4.93
C GLY A 230 18.89 -28.63 -3.70
N ASP A 231 18.87 -27.30 -3.80
CA ASP A 231 18.50 -26.38 -2.74
C ASP A 231 17.42 -25.46 -3.28
N SER A 232 16.33 -25.40 -2.53
CA SER A 232 15.03 -24.80 -2.83
C SER A 232 15.04 -23.27 -3.00
N GLY A 233 16.01 -22.72 -3.73
CA GLY A 233 16.12 -21.31 -4.09
C GLY A 233 15.37 -21.03 -5.38
N GLU A 234 14.04 -20.87 -5.28
CA GLU A 234 13.18 -20.36 -6.34
C GLU A 234 13.81 -19.10 -6.97
N TYR A 235 14.11 -19.11 -8.28
CA TYR A 235 14.79 -18.00 -8.95
C TYR A 235 14.04 -16.67 -8.72
N ARG A 236 14.73 -15.69 -8.14
CA ARG A 236 14.15 -14.38 -7.81
C ARG A 236 14.68 -13.35 -8.81
N SER A 237 13.80 -12.70 -9.57
CA SER A 237 14.20 -11.58 -10.43
C SER A 237 14.88 -10.47 -9.63
N THR A 238 15.77 -9.69 -10.23
CA THR A 238 16.49 -8.56 -9.58
C THR A 238 15.56 -7.60 -8.81
N TRP A 239 14.34 -7.37 -9.30
CA TRP A 239 13.33 -6.56 -8.60
C TRP A 239 12.89 -7.18 -7.25
N HIS A 240 12.74 -8.50 -7.19
CA HIS A 240 12.38 -9.25 -5.99
C HIS A 240 13.54 -9.27 -4.98
N GLU A 241 14.79 -9.33 -5.45
CA GLU A 241 15.98 -9.25 -4.60
C GLU A 241 16.16 -7.85 -3.99
N GLU A 242 16.07 -6.79 -4.79
CA GLU A 242 16.15 -5.41 -4.29
C GLU A 242 15.06 -5.09 -3.26
N ARG A 243 13.83 -5.52 -3.55
CA ARG A 243 12.69 -5.33 -2.65
C ARG A 243 12.91 -6.07 -1.33
N ASP A 244 13.32 -7.32 -1.39
CA ASP A 244 13.53 -8.12 -0.18
C ASP A 244 14.75 -7.65 0.62
N GLY A 245 15.82 -7.21 -0.05
CA GLY A 245 16.95 -6.55 0.58
C GLY A 245 16.52 -5.28 1.32
N SER A 246 15.65 -4.47 0.71
CA SER A 246 15.10 -3.26 1.34
C SER A 246 14.19 -3.59 2.54
N ARG A 247 13.36 -4.64 2.43
CA ARG A 247 12.51 -5.11 3.54
C ARG A 247 13.33 -5.62 4.73
N LYS A 248 14.35 -6.44 4.47
CA LYS A 248 15.30 -6.91 5.48
C LYS A 248 16.07 -5.74 6.10
N GLY A 249 16.47 -4.77 5.28
CA GLY A 249 17.11 -3.53 5.73
C GLY A 249 16.23 -2.75 6.70
N PHE A 250 14.96 -2.53 6.36
CA PHE A 250 14.00 -1.87 7.25
C PHE A 250 13.81 -2.62 8.58
N GLN A 251 13.64 -3.95 8.53
CA GLN A 251 13.52 -4.75 9.73
C GLN A 251 14.77 -4.67 10.61
N LYS A 252 15.96 -4.72 10.01
CA LYS A 252 17.24 -4.57 10.72
C LYS A 252 17.34 -3.20 11.38
N VAL A 253 16.91 -2.13 10.73
CA VAL A 253 16.92 -0.77 11.31
C VAL A 253 15.97 -0.68 12.50
N LEU A 254 14.77 -1.27 12.41
CA LEU A 254 13.83 -1.34 13.54
C LEU A 254 14.42 -2.05 14.76
N GLU A 255 15.21 -3.11 14.54
CA GLU A 255 15.83 -3.91 15.61
C GLU A 255 17.09 -3.25 16.19
N THR A 256 17.90 -2.59 15.35
CA THR A 256 19.21 -2.04 15.75
C THR A 256 19.14 -0.59 16.22
N GLN A 257 18.25 0.24 15.66
CA GLN A 257 18.19 1.67 15.91
C GLN A 257 16.74 2.17 16.08
N PRO A 258 15.98 1.66 17.07
CA PRO A 258 14.58 2.05 17.26
C PRO A 258 14.42 3.54 17.61
N GLU A 259 15.38 4.15 18.30
CA GLU A 259 15.30 5.57 18.70
C GLU A 259 15.52 6.53 17.52
N ASN A 260 16.21 6.08 16.47
CA ASN A 260 16.50 6.90 15.30
C ASN A 260 15.36 6.86 14.29
N TRP A 261 14.33 7.67 14.53
CA TRP A 261 13.13 7.70 13.70
C TRP A 261 13.40 8.07 12.23
N GLN A 262 14.40 8.92 11.97
CA GLN A 262 14.75 9.31 10.61
C GLN A 262 15.31 8.12 9.82
N ALA A 263 16.14 7.29 10.45
CA ALA A 263 16.66 6.08 9.82
C ALA A 263 15.53 5.07 9.53
N VAL A 264 14.58 4.91 10.46
CA VAL A 264 13.42 4.02 10.28
C VAL A 264 12.54 4.50 9.11
N VAL A 265 12.23 5.80 9.04
CA VAL A 265 11.44 6.40 7.95
C VAL A 265 12.16 6.26 6.60
N SER A 266 13.44 6.62 6.54
CA SER A 266 14.23 6.49 5.32
C SER A 266 14.30 5.03 4.84
N ALA A 267 14.47 4.07 5.75
CA ALA A 267 14.48 2.66 5.41
C ALA A 267 13.13 2.15 4.90
N PHE A 268 12.02 2.65 5.46
CA PHE A 268 10.68 2.33 4.98
C PHE A 268 10.43 2.89 3.57
N GLU A 269 10.80 4.15 3.31
CA GLU A 269 10.64 4.82 2.02
C GLU A 269 11.45 4.15 0.89
N ARG A 270 12.59 3.52 1.22
CA ARG A 270 13.39 2.73 0.27
C ARG A 270 12.67 1.47 -0.24
N ILE A 271 11.66 0.97 0.48
CA ILE A 271 10.92 -0.22 0.06
C ILE A 271 10.01 0.13 -1.12
N LYS A 272 10.35 -0.39 -2.31
CA LYS A 272 9.48 -0.30 -3.49
C LYS A 272 8.23 -1.18 -3.26
N LYS A 273 7.04 -0.56 -3.25
CA LYS A 273 5.72 -1.21 -3.02
C LYS A 273 5.69 -2.03 -1.70
N PRO A 274 5.68 -1.37 -0.52
CA PRO A 274 5.53 -2.03 0.77
C PRO A 274 4.22 -2.82 0.85
N ALA A 275 4.25 -3.98 1.50
CA ALA A 275 3.07 -4.81 1.72
C ALA A 275 2.46 -4.55 3.11
N ARG A 276 1.34 -5.21 3.39
CA ARG A 276 0.61 -5.10 4.68
C ARG A 276 1.52 -5.28 5.90
N LYS A 277 2.49 -6.20 5.83
CA LYS A 277 3.42 -6.49 6.94
C LYS A 277 4.31 -5.29 7.25
N GLU A 278 4.88 -4.64 6.23
CA GLU A 278 5.77 -3.49 6.41
C GLU A 278 4.99 -2.28 6.97
N TYR A 279 3.78 -2.04 6.48
CA TYR A 279 2.89 -1.03 7.04
C TYR A 279 2.55 -1.32 8.50
N GLY A 280 2.19 -2.56 8.83
CA GLY A 280 1.89 -2.97 10.20
C GLY A 280 3.07 -2.75 11.15
N LEU A 281 4.29 -3.08 10.71
CA LEU A 281 5.51 -2.82 11.49
C LEU A 281 5.73 -1.32 11.71
N MET A 282 5.50 -0.49 10.69
CA MET A 282 5.65 0.96 10.79
C MET A 282 4.62 1.60 11.73
N VAL A 283 3.35 1.16 11.66
CA VAL A 283 2.30 1.62 12.59
C VAL A 283 2.66 1.20 14.03
N LYS A 284 3.10 -0.05 14.22
CA LYS A 284 3.56 -0.55 15.53
C LYS A 284 4.75 0.25 16.08
N TYR A 285 5.66 0.65 15.21
CA TYR A 285 6.80 1.49 15.57
C TYR A 285 6.33 2.84 16.13
N TYR A 286 5.46 3.55 15.42
CA TYR A 286 4.89 4.82 15.90
C TYR A 286 4.05 4.64 17.16
N ALA A 287 3.31 3.53 17.28
CA ALA A 287 2.51 3.23 18.46
C ALA A 287 3.33 3.15 19.75
N ARG A 288 4.49 2.50 19.70
CA ARG A 288 5.40 2.41 20.87
C ARG A 288 5.96 3.77 21.28
N ARG A 289 6.06 4.71 20.35
CA ARG A 289 6.53 6.08 20.61
C ARG A 289 5.41 7.03 21.03
N GLY A 290 4.15 6.57 21.02
CA GLY A 290 2.98 7.41 21.28
C GLY A 290 2.65 8.41 20.17
N ASP A 291 3.26 8.26 18.98
CA ASP A 291 3.06 9.18 17.86
C ASP A 291 1.80 8.78 17.07
N MET A 292 0.64 9.13 17.62
CA MET A 292 -0.67 8.78 17.03
C MET A 292 -0.88 9.40 15.64
N HIS A 293 -0.32 10.58 15.37
CA HIS A 293 -0.50 11.28 14.10
C HIS A 293 0.18 10.55 12.95
N HIS A 294 1.46 10.20 13.10
CA HIS A 294 2.18 9.44 12.08
C HIS A 294 1.68 8.00 11.96
N ALA A 295 1.22 7.39 13.07
CA ALA A 295 0.56 6.09 13.04
C ALA A 295 -0.71 6.14 12.16
N ARG A 296 -1.58 7.14 12.37
CA ARG A 296 -2.81 7.34 11.57
C ARG A 296 -2.50 7.65 10.12
N GLN A 297 -1.52 8.51 9.84
CA GLN A 297 -1.11 8.82 8.47
C GLN A 297 -0.61 7.57 7.73
N THR A 298 0.21 6.75 8.39
CA THR A 298 0.72 5.49 7.83
C THR A 298 -0.42 4.50 7.56
N PHE A 299 -1.39 4.42 8.46
CA PHE A 299 -2.58 3.58 8.32
C PHE A 299 -3.45 4.00 7.12
N GLU A 300 -3.75 5.30 6.98
CA GLU A 300 -4.55 5.78 5.84
C GLU A 300 -3.77 5.68 4.52
N SER A 301 -2.44 5.87 4.53
CA SER A 301 -1.58 5.63 3.36
C SER A 301 -1.64 4.18 2.88
N MET A 302 -1.69 3.22 3.81
CA MET A 302 -1.90 1.80 3.48
C MET A 302 -3.26 1.58 2.79
N ARG A 303 -4.34 2.14 3.35
CA ARG A 303 -5.70 2.03 2.78
C ARG A 303 -5.82 2.70 1.42
N ALA A 304 -5.22 3.88 1.25
CA ALA A 304 -5.20 4.61 -0.02
C ALA A 304 -4.51 3.83 -1.16
N ARG A 305 -3.63 2.88 -0.82
CA ARG A 305 -3.00 1.95 -1.77
C ARG A 305 -3.81 0.69 -2.03
N GLY A 306 -5.02 0.58 -1.49
CA GLY A 306 -5.88 -0.60 -1.60
C GLY A 306 -5.40 -1.79 -0.77
N ILE A 307 -4.54 -1.56 0.23
CA ILE A 307 -4.08 -2.62 1.12
C ILE A 307 -4.99 -2.63 2.35
N GLU A 308 -5.78 -3.69 2.50
CA GLU A 308 -6.68 -3.82 3.65
C GLU A 308 -5.89 -4.07 4.95
N PRO A 309 -6.23 -3.37 6.06
CA PRO A 309 -5.65 -3.61 7.37
C PRO A 309 -5.99 -5.00 7.91
N SER A 310 -5.06 -5.62 8.63
CA SER A 310 -5.36 -6.78 9.46
C SER A 310 -5.67 -6.36 10.90
N SER A 311 -6.20 -7.30 11.69
CA SER A 311 -6.40 -7.13 13.13
C SER A 311 -5.16 -6.58 13.83
N HIS A 312 -3.97 -7.11 13.51
CA HIS A 312 -2.69 -6.62 14.07
C HIS A 312 -2.40 -5.14 13.78
N VAL A 313 -2.74 -4.65 12.59
CA VAL A 313 -2.53 -3.24 12.21
C VAL A 313 -3.50 -2.36 12.98
N TYR A 314 -4.77 -2.78 13.10
CA TYR A 314 -5.76 -2.10 13.94
C TYR A 314 -5.35 -2.06 15.41
N SER A 315 -4.96 -3.19 16.00
CA SER A 315 -4.47 -3.24 17.38
C SER A 315 -3.28 -2.29 17.58
N SER A 316 -2.37 -2.21 16.61
CA SER A 316 -1.22 -1.28 16.67
C SER A 316 -1.66 0.18 16.61
N LEU A 317 -2.64 0.52 15.78
CA LEU A 317 -3.19 1.88 15.71
C LEU A 317 -3.92 2.26 17.00
N ILE A 318 -4.74 1.37 17.54
CA ILE A 318 -5.44 1.52 18.83
C ILE A 318 -4.41 1.72 19.96
N HIS A 319 -3.32 0.97 19.93
CA HIS A 319 -2.22 1.14 20.88
C HIS A 319 -1.58 2.53 20.79
N ALA A 320 -1.39 3.07 19.59
CA ALA A 320 -0.84 4.42 19.41
C ALA A 320 -1.74 5.49 20.08
N TYR A 321 -3.06 5.37 19.89
CA TYR A 321 -4.03 6.26 20.52
C TYR A 321 -4.09 6.09 22.04
N ALA A 322 -4.06 4.86 22.54
CA ALA A 322 -4.04 4.57 23.97
C ALA A 322 -2.78 5.13 24.67
N VAL A 323 -1.59 4.99 24.05
CA VAL A 323 -0.34 5.57 24.57
C VAL A 323 -0.39 7.10 24.53
N GLY A 324 -0.97 7.66 23.47
CA GLY A 324 -1.19 9.10 23.36
C GLY A 324 -2.39 9.64 24.17
N ARG A 325 -3.00 8.80 25.02
CA ARG A 325 -4.14 9.12 25.92
C ARG A 325 -5.43 9.58 25.22
N ASP A 326 -5.59 9.32 23.93
CA ASP A 326 -6.83 9.58 23.20
C ASP A 326 -7.67 8.30 23.11
N MET A 327 -8.41 8.01 24.19
CA MET A 327 -9.22 6.79 24.24
C MET A 327 -10.50 6.86 23.41
N GLU A 328 -10.97 8.06 23.05
CA GLU A 328 -12.16 8.19 22.23
C GLU A 328 -11.85 7.76 20.79
N GLU A 329 -10.73 8.22 20.22
CA GLU A 329 -10.27 7.73 18.92
C GLU A 329 -9.86 6.25 18.96
N ALA A 330 -9.30 5.78 20.07
CA ALA A 330 -9.01 4.35 20.26
C ALA A 330 -10.30 3.51 20.17
N LEU A 331 -11.38 3.90 20.86
CA LEU A 331 -12.68 3.25 20.80
C LEU A 331 -13.34 3.39 19.42
N HIS A 332 -13.17 4.53 18.74
CA HIS A 332 -13.65 4.71 17.37
C HIS A 332 -12.98 3.70 16.42
N CYS A 333 -11.67 3.49 16.55
CA CYS A 333 -10.96 2.47 15.77
C CYS A 333 -11.48 1.06 16.04
N VAL A 334 -11.88 0.74 17.28
CA VAL A 334 -12.47 -0.56 17.65
C VAL A 334 -13.84 -0.75 17.01
N ARG A 335 -14.70 0.28 17.04
CA ARG A 335 -16.01 0.24 16.38
C ARG A 335 -15.84 0.00 14.87
N LYS A 336 -14.94 0.74 14.24
CA LYS A 336 -14.62 0.58 12.82
C LYS A 336 -14.07 -0.81 12.50
N MET A 337 -13.24 -1.37 13.37
CA MET A 337 -12.74 -2.74 13.23
C MET A 337 -13.88 -3.77 13.25
N LYS A 338 -14.87 -3.61 14.14
CA LYS A 338 -16.10 -4.44 14.15
C LYS A 338 -16.95 -4.23 12.89
N GLU A 339 -17.12 -2.99 12.44
CA GLU A 339 -17.89 -2.64 11.22
C GLU A 339 -17.27 -3.22 9.95
N GLU A 340 -15.94 -3.25 9.87
CA GLU A 340 -15.19 -3.88 8.76
C GLU A 340 -15.14 -5.42 8.89
N GLY A 341 -15.82 -6.01 9.88
CA GLY A 341 -15.90 -7.46 10.08
C GLY A 341 -14.59 -8.09 10.58
N ILE A 342 -13.70 -7.29 11.17
CA ILE A 342 -12.42 -7.77 11.69
C ILE A 342 -12.60 -8.11 13.18
N GLU A 343 -12.33 -9.37 13.51
CA GLU A 343 -12.48 -9.88 14.88
C GLU A 343 -11.53 -9.19 15.87
N ILE A 344 -12.09 -8.75 16.99
CA ILE A 344 -11.33 -8.20 18.10
C ILE A 344 -10.54 -9.33 18.76
N THR A 345 -9.26 -9.07 18.99
CA THR A 345 -8.33 -10.01 19.61
C THR A 345 -8.12 -9.68 21.09
N ILE A 346 -7.67 -10.66 21.88
CA ILE A 346 -7.25 -10.48 23.29
C ILE A 346 -6.31 -9.27 23.42
N VAL A 347 -5.33 -9.16 22.50
CA VAL A 347 -4.37 -8.05 22.48
C VAL A 347 -5.05 -6.69 22.40
N THR A 348 -6.14 -6.59 21.63
CA THR A 348 -6.91 -5.35 21.47
C THR A 348 -7.64 -4.98 22.77
N TYR A 349 -8.27 -5.95 23.43
CA TYR A 349 -8.87 -5.75 24.76
C TYR A 349 -7.82 -5.31 25.79
N SER A 350 -6.68 -6.01 25.87
CA SER A 350 -5.61 -5.65 26.80
C SER A 350 -5.10 -4.22 26.60
N ILE A 351 -4.98 -3.77 25.35
CA ILE A 351 -4.56 -2.40 25.04
C ILE A 351 -5.58 -1.39 25.54
N ILE A 352 -6.88 -1.62 25.32
CA ILE A 352 -7.93 -0.64 25.67
C ILE A 352 -8.14 -0.61 27.18
N VAL A 353 -8.20 -1.76 27.84
CA VAL A 353 -8.33 -1.87 29.30
C VAL A 353 -7.13 -1.19 29.98
N GLY A 354 -5.91 -1.49 29.53
CA GLY A 354 -4.73 -0.82 30.05
C GLY A 354 -4.64 0.66 29.69
N GLY A 355 -5.23 1.08 28.57
CA GLY A 355 -5.42 2.48 28.22
C GLY A 355 -6.26 3.20 29.27
N PHE A 356 -7.46 2.70 29.56
CA PHE A 356 -8.37 3.30 30.55
C PHE A 356 -7.80 3.27 31.98
N ALA A 357 -7.17 2.17 32.39
CA ALA A 357 -6.66 2.02 33.75
C ALA A 357 -5.50 2.98 34.08
N ARG A 358 -4.72 3.39 33.08
CA ARG A 358 -3.53 4.26 33.25
C ARG A 358 -3.82 5.75 33.07
N ILE A 359 -5.06 6.14 32.74
CA ILE A 359 -5.44 7.55 32.59
C ILE A 359 -5.80 8.11 33.95
N GLY A 360 -4.84 8.83 34.56
CA GLY A 360 -4.98 9.53 35.83
C GLY A 360 -5.65 10.90 35.72
N ASP A 361 -6.82 10.96 35.08
CA ASP A 361 -7.59 12.19 34.92
C ASP A 361 -8.72 12.29 35.97
N ALA A 362 -9.44 13.42 36.04
CA ALA A 362 -10.53 13.62 37.02
C ALA A 362 -11.64 12.55 36.94
N ASP A 363 -11.79 11.92 35.77
CA ASP A 363 -12.77 10.87 35.50
C ASP A 363 -12.18 9.44 35.63
N GLN A 364 -11.08 9.26 36.35
CA GLN A 364 -10.41 7.95 36.46
C GLN A 364 -11.33 6.85 37.00
N ALA A 365 -12.25 7.18 37.92
CA ALA A 365 -13.29 6.24 38.38
C ALA A 365 -14.20 5.76 37.24
N CYS A 366 -14.67 6.69 36.39
CA CYS A 366 -15.49 6.36 35.22
C CYS A 366 -14.68 5.55 34.19
N ASN A 367 -13.39 5.84 34.04
CA ASN A 367 -12.50 5.07 33.16
C ASN A 367 -12.33 3.63 33.64
N MET A 368 -12.22 3.41 34.96
CA MET A 368 -12.16 2.06 35.53
C MET A 368 -13.47 1.29 35.37
N ASP A 369 -14.63 1.95 35.51
CA ASP A 369 -15.91 1.30 35.22
C ASP A 369 -16.02 0.88 33.74
N ARG A 370 -15.48 1.70 32.81
CA ARG A 370 -15.37 1.32 31.38
C ARG A 370 -14.40 0.16 31.16
N ALA A 371 -13.29 0.12 31.89
CA ALA A 371 -12.34 -0.98 31.84
C ALA A 371 -12.98 -2.29 32.32
N GLU A 372 -13.75 -2.27 33.43
CA GLU A 372 -14.50 -3.44 33.92
C GLU A 372 -15.53 -3.94 32.90
N ALA A 373 -16.28 -3.02 32.28
CA ALA A 373 -17.25 -3.37 31.26
C ALA A 373 -16.61 -4.09 30.06
N LEU A 374 -15.41 -3.67 29.65
CA LEU A 374 -14.66 -4.32 28.56
C LEU A 374 -14.15 -5.72 28.93
N VAL A 375 -13.70 -5.92 30.18
CA VAL A 375 -13.30 -7.25 30.65
C VAL A 375 -14.49 -8.19 30.67
N ARG A 376 -15.65 -7.71 31.15
CA ARG A 376 -16.89 -8.48 31.13
C ARG A 376 -17.34 -8.82 29.70
N GLU A 377 -17.29 -7.88 28.77
CA GLU A 377 -17.58 -8.15 27.34
C GLU A 377 -16.65 -9.24 26.80
N MET A 378 -15.37 -9.20 27.16
CA MET A 378 -14.39 -10.18 26.73
C MET A 378 -14.71 -11.59 27.28
N GLU A 379 -15.06 -11.70 28.56
CA GLU A 379 -15.47 -12.95 29.21
C GLU A 379 -16.78 -13.51 28.63
N GLU A 380 -17.76 -12.63 28.34
CA GLU A 380 -19.03 -12.99 27.70
C GLU A 380 -18.83 -13.52 26.26
N GLN A 381 -17.77 -13.08 25.58
CA GLN A 381 -17.34 -13.63 24.28
C GLN A 381 -16.58 -14.96 24.41
N GLY A 382 -16.44 -15.50 25.63
CA GLY A 382 -15.75 -16.76 25.90
C GLY A 382 -14.22 -16.64 25.82
N ILE A 383 -13.69 -15.42 25.92
CA ILE A 383 -12.26 -15.15 25.88
C ILE A 383 -11.78 -14.96 27.33
N ASP A 384 -10.89 -15.83 27.78
CA ASP A 384 -10.35 -15.75 29.13
C ASP A 384 -9.42 -14.53 29.31
N ALA A 385 -9.57 -13.85 30.44
CA ALA A 385 -8.80 -12.65 30.76
C ALA A 385 -7.36 -13.00 31.13
N PRO A 386 -6.35 -12.55 30.35
CA PRO A 386 -4.97 -12.79 30.73
C PRO A 386 -4.66 -12.05 32.04
N ILE A 387 -3.78 -12.65 32.84
CA ILE A 387 -3.30 -12.15 34.13
C ILE A 387 -2.89 -10.66 34.06
N ASP A 388 -2.26 -10.24 32.96
CA ASP A 388 -1.83 -8.86 32.73
C ASP A 388 -2.98 -7.84 32.81
N ILE A 389 -4.20 -8.21 32.41
CA ILE A 389 -5.38 -7.35 32.51
C ILE A 389 -5.76 -7.11 33.97
N TYR A 390 -5.77 -8.18 34.78
CA TYR A 390 -6.09 -8.09 36.21
C TYR A 390 -5.06 -7.28 36.98
N HIS A 391 -3.76 -7.50 36.73
CA HIS A 391 -2.70 -6.65 37.28
C HIS A 391 -2.88 -5.18 36.91
N THR A 392 -3.16 -4.90 35.64
CA THR A 392 -3.37 -3.51 35.17
C THR A 392 -4.61 -2.87 35.82
N MET A 393 -5.66 -3.65 36.06
CA MET A 393 -6.84 -3.16 36.79
C MET A 393 -6.56 -2.91 38.27
N MET A 394 -5.80 -3.78 38.94
CA MET A 394 -5.36 -3.56 40.32
C MET A 394 -4.54 -2.27 40.42
N ASP A 395 -3.58 -2.06 39.51
CA ASP A 395 -2.81 -0.82 39.43
C ASP A 395 -3.73 0.41 39.28
N GLY A 396 -4.69 0.34 38.36
CA GLY A 396 -5.69 1.40 38.18
C GLY A 396 -6.51 1.71 39.45
N TYR A 397 -6.94 0.68 40.19
CA TYR A 397 -7.68 0.86 41.45
C TYR A 397 -6.84 1.42 42.58
N THR A 398 -5.56 1.05 42.64
CA THR A 398 -4.63 1.66 43.62
C THR A 398 -4.40 3.14 43.32
N MET A 399 -4.38 3.56 42.05
CA MET A 399 -4.28 4.98 41.67
C MET A 399 -5.52 5.79 42.08
N ILE A 400 -6.71 5.19 42.05
CA ILE A 400 -7.96 5.84 42.52
C ILE A 400 -8.05 5.86 44.06
N GLY A 401 -7.32 4.97 44.74
CA GLY A 401 -7.46 4.73 46.18
C GLY A 401 -8.69 3.91 46.54
N ASN A 402 -9.21 3.10 45.60
CA ASN A 402 -10.34 2.20 45.85
C ASN A 402 -9.82 0.80 46.24
N GLU A 403 -9.60 0.61 47.54
CA GLU A 403 -9.05 -0.63 48.09
C GLU A 403 -10.00 -1.82 47.93
N ASP A 404 -11.30 -1.61 48.12
CA ASP A 404 -12.32 -2.67 48.04
C ASP A 404 -12.36 -3.32 46.65
N LYS A 405 -12.42 -2.51 45.59
CA LYS A 405 -12.41 -3.02 44.21
C LYS A 405 -11.07 -3.69 43.87
N CYS A 406 -9.95 -3.19 44.39
CA CYS A 406 -8.65 -3.82 44.20
C CYS A 406 -8.61 -5.25 44.77
N LEU A 407 -9.13 -5.46 45.98
CA LEU A 407 -9.23 -6.78 46.61
C LEU A 407 -10.15 -7.72 45.85
N ILE A 408 -11.28 -7.23 45.34
CA ILE A 408 -12.20 -8.02 44.51
C ILE A 408 -11.49 -8.53 43.25
N VAL A 409 -10.74 -7.66 42.56
CA VAL A 409 -9.97 -8.04 41.37
C VAL A 409 -8.87 -9.06 41.71
N PHE A 410 -8.21 -8.88 42.86
CA PHE A 410 -7.19 -9.82 43.34
C PHE A 410 -7.76 -11.21 43.67
N ASP A 411 -8.94 -11.28 44.27
CA ASP A 411 -9.60 -12.55 44.56
C ASP A 411 -10.12 -13.25 43.31
N ARG A 412 -10.46 -12.50 42.24
CA ARG A 412 -10.78 -13.07 40.92
C ARG A 412 -9.57 -13.67 40.20
N LEU A 413 -8.35 -13.27 40.57
CA LEU A 413 -7.11 -13.76 39.99
C LEU A 413 -6.66 -15.11 40.59
N LYS A 414 -7.10 -15.42 41.81
CA LYS A 414 -6.81 -16.70 42.51
C LYS A 414 -7.60 -17.84 41.89
#